data_AF-A0ABD4E2J6-F1
#
_entry.id   AF-A0ABD4E2J6-F1
#
_cell.length_a   1.000
_cell.length_b   1.000
_cell.length_c   1.000
_cell.angle_alpha   90.00
_cell.angle_beta   90.00
_cell.angle_gamma   90.00
#
_symmetry.space_group_name_H-M   'P 1'
#
loop_
_entity.id
_entity.type
_entity.pdbx_description
1 polymer ?
#
loop_
_entity_poly.entity_id
_entity_poly.type
_entity_poly.pdbx_seq_one_letter_code
_entity_poly.pdbx_strand_id
1 'polypeptide(L)'
;MAIDYDTVPHYVVLLSEHEQYTLNRSREVIGAPSARLVAFAKRAAKPHPVDDRLWRSFAESVGLSPVERERFCCYQVATGSESEEELQRLIDM
;
A
#
# COMPACT_ATOMS: atom_id res chain seq x y z
N MET A 1 -21.55 -4.56 9.17
CA MET A 1 -21.33 -3.31 8.43
C MET A 1 -20.70 -3.71 7.12
N ALA A 2 -21.11 -3.15 5.98
CA ALA A 2 -20.42 -3.44 4.73
C ALA A 2 -19.05 -2.74 4.78
N ILE A 3 -17.96 -3.50 4.65
CA ILE A 3 -16.61 -2.94 4.52
C ILE A 3 -16.56 -2.18 3.19
N ASP A 4 -16.16 -0.92 3.23
CA ASP A 4 -15.80 -0.20 2.02
C ASP A 4 -14.39 -0.62 1.59
N TYR A 5 -14.32 -1.52 0.63
CA TYR A 5 -13.06 -2.08 0.13
C TYR A 5 -12.14 -1.03 -0.52
N ASP A 6 -12.69 0.10 -0.95
CA ASP A 6 -11.88 1.19 -1.52
C ASP A 6 -11.12 1.94 -0.42
N THR A 7 -11.51 1.80 0.85
CA THR A 7 -10.82 2.38 2.01
C THR A 7 -9.85 1.41 2.69
N VAL A 8 -9.88 0.12 2.31
CA VAL A 8 -9.02 -0.89 2.92
C VAL A 8 -7.58 -0.70 2.44
N PRO A 9 -6.61 -0.55 3.36
CA PRO A 9 -5.20 -0.62 3.03
C PRO A 9 -4.86 -1.99 2.43
N HIS A 10 -4.41 -2.00 1.18
CA HIS A 10 -3.97 -3.22 0.49
C HIS A 10 -2.47 -3.19 0.23
N TYR A 11 -1.95 -2.00 -0.10
CA TYR A 11 -0.53 -1.77 -0.31
C TYR A 11 -0.05 -0.56 0.51
N VAL A 12 1.19 -0.63 0.97
CA VAL A 12 1.90 0.48 1.61
C VAL A 12 3.19 0.71 0.85
N VAL A 13 3.37 1.89 0.29
CA VAL A 13 4.57 2.29 -0.46
C VAL A 13 5.37 3.28 0.37
N LEU A 14 6.63 2.96 0.63
CA LEU A 14 7.56 3.74 1.45
C LEU A 14 8.75 4.18 0.58
N LEU A 15 8.62 5.33 -0.10
CA LEU A 15 9.69 5.84 -0.97
C LEU A 15 10.80 6.53 -0.16
N SER A 16 10.40 7.30 0.84
CA SER A 16 11.27 8.02 1.76
C SER A 16 10.58 8.18 3.12
N GLU A 17 11.24 8.81 4.09
CA GLU A 17 10.59 9.11 5.39
C GLU A 17 9.41 10.08 5.24
N HIS A 18 9.40 10.90 4.19
CA HIS A 18 8.38 11.94 3.95
C HIS A 18 7.39 11.58 2.84
N GLU A 19 7.70 10.60 2.00
CA GLU A 19 6.85 10.17 0.89
C GLU A 19 6.41 8.73 1.10
N GLN A 20 5.25 8.58 1.72
CA GLN A 20 4.65 7.31 2.07
C GLN A 20 3.18 7.32 1.66
N TYR A 21 2.72 6.22 1.06
CA TYR A 21 1.39 6.12 0.51
C TYR A 21 0.73 4.81 0.94
N THR A 22 -0.52 4.91 1.34
CA THR A 22 -1.43 3.77 1.46
C THR A 22 -2.25 3.70 0.19
N LEU A 23 -2.37 2.50 -0.38
CA LEU A 23 -3.18 2.24 -1.55
C LEU A 23 -4.19 1.12 -1.31
N ASN A 24 -5.33 1.23 -1.97
CA ASN A 24 -6.34 0.19 -1.99
C ASN A 24 -5.97 -0.97 -2.93
N ARG A 25 -6.86 -1.96 -3.07
CA ARG A 25 -6.68 -3.12 -3.96
C ARG A 25 -6.49 -2.73 -5.43
N SER A 26 -7.08 -1.61 -5.85
CA SER A 26 -6.96 -1.04 -7.19
C SER A 26 -5.67 -0.24 -7.39
N ARG A 27 -4.81 -0.13 -6.37
CA ARG A 27 -3.57 0.67 -6.35
C ARG A 27 -3.85 2.17 -6.49
N GLU A 28 -4.99 2.61 -6.01
CA GLU A 28 -5.32 4.03 -5.89
C GLU A 28 -4.89 4.53 -4.52
N VAL A 29 -4.34 5.74 -4.47
CA VAL A 29 -3.88 6.35 -3.21
C VAL A 29 -5.10 6.73 -2.37
N ILE A 30 -5.17 6.16 -1.17
CA ILE A 30 -6.23 6.47 -0.20
C ILE A 30 -5.76 7.39 0.93
N GLY A 31 -4.44 7.54 1.10
CA GLY A 31 -3.86 8.44 2.09
C GLY A 31 -2.41 8.13 2.43
N ALA A 32 -1.92 8.71 3.52
CA ALA A 32 -0.62 8.38 4.11
C ALA A 32 -0.78 7.26 5.17
N PRO A 33 0.16 6.31 5.27
CA PRO A 33 0.07 5.24 6.26
C PRO A 33 0.35 5.76 7.68
N SER A 34 -0.34 5.19 8.66
CA SER A 34 0.00 5.41 10.07
C SER A 34 1.31 4.70 10.42
N ALA A 35 2.02 5.17 11.45
CA ALA A 35 3.23 4.48 11.92
C ALA A 35 2.97 3.01 12.31
N ARG A 36 1.76 2.70 12.78
CA ARG A 36 1.33 1.34 13.13
C ARG A 36 1.18 0.48 11.87
N LEU A 37 0.53 1.01 10.83
CA LEU A 37 0.38 0.33 9.56
C LEU A 37 1.75 0.07 8.90
N VAL A 38 2.67 1.04 8.96
CA VAL A 38 4.05 0.87 8.47
C VAL A 38 4.78 -0.24 9.21
N ALA A 39 4.70 -0.26 10.55
CA ALA A 39 5.34 -1.29 11.36
C ALA A 39 4.74 -2.68 11.08
N PHE A 40 3.43 -2.76 10.86
CA PHE A 40 2.76 -3.99 10.43
C PHE A 40 3.27 -4.44 9.06
N ALA A 41 3.27 -3.56 8.07
CA ALA A 41 3.70 -3.85 6.70
C ALA A 41 5.12 -4.42 6.64
N LYS A 42 6.07 -3.78 7.33
CA LYS A 42 7.47 -4.23 7.42
C LYS A 42 7.64 -5.60 8.09
N ARG A 43 6.70 -6.00 8.97
CA ARG A 43 6.72 -7.30 9.64
C ARG A 43 6.00 -8.38 8.86
N ALA A 44 4.90 -8.05 8.20
CA ALA A 44 4.00 -8.99 7.55
C ALA A 44 4.49 -9.40 6.15
N ALA A 45 5.15 -8.50 5.42
CA ALA A 45 5.51 -8.72 4.03
C ALA A 45 6.97 -8.35 3.72
N LYS A 46 7.53 -9.03 2.72
CA LYS A 46 8.77 -8.59 2.08
C LYS A 46 8.43 -7.46 1.12
N PRO A 47 9.24 -6.39 1.07
CA PRO A 47 9.03 -5.33 0.10
C PRO A 47 9.21 -5.87 -1.33
N HIS A 48 8.58 -5.22 -2.30
CA HIS A 48 8.71 -5.50 -3.72
C HIS A 48 8.74 -4.18 -4.52
N PRO A 49 9.23 -4.21 -5.78
CA PRO A 49 9.24 -3.03 -6.64
C PRO A 49 7.84 -2.63 -7.14
N VAL A 50 7.73 -1.39 -7.63
CA VAL A 50 6.54 -0.79 -8.28
C VAL A 50 6.83 -0.53 -9.76
N ASP A 51 7.42 -1.50 -10.44
CA ASP A 51 7.97 -1.42 -11.80
C ASP A 51 7.06 -2.00 -12.89
N ASP A 52 6.02 -2.74 -12.52
CA ASP A 52 5.12 -3.38 -13.46
C ASP A 52 4.08 -2.43 -14.11
N ARG A 53 3.34 -2.94 -15.11
CA ARG A 53 2.30 -2.18 -15.81
C ARG A 53 1.12 -1.79 -14.90
N LEU A 54 0.85 -2.54 -13.85
CA LEU A 54 -0.24 -2.28 -12.90
C LEU A 54 0.09 -1.09 -11.99
N TRP A 55 1.38 -0.83 -11.73
CA TRP A 55 1.84 0.34 -10.98
C TRP A 55 1.94 1.62 -11.79
N ARG A 56 1.70 1.57 -13.12
CA ARG A 56 1.88 2.72 -14.01
C ARG A 56 1.06 3.93 -13.58
N SER A 57 -0.24 3.76 -13.31
CA SER A 57 -1.12 4.87 -12.94
C SER A 57 -0.68 5.54 -11.64
N PHE A 58 -0.32 4.75 -10.63
CA PHE A 58 0.23 5.27 -9.38
C PHE A 58 1.55 6.00 -9.63
N ALA A 59 2.50 5.36 -10.31
CA ALA A 59 3.81 5.91 -10.55
C ALA A 59 3.78 7.19 -11.38
N GLU A 60 2.85 7.32 -12.33
CA GLU A 60 2.60 8.57 -13.06
C GLU A 60 1.96 9.63 -12.16
N SER A 61 0.99 9.25 -11.31
CA SER A 61 0.31 10.16 -10.39
C SER A 61 1.24 10.78 -9.35
N VAL A 62 2.22 10.03 -8.85
CA VAL A 62 3.19 10.52 -7.84
C VAL A 62 4.52 10.96 -8.45
N GLY A 63 4.66 10.90 -9.78
CA GLY A 63 5.86 11.37 -10.48
C GLY A 63 7.11 10.50 -10.31
N LEU A 64 6.94 9.20 -10.04
CA LEU A 64 8.05 8.27 -9.84
C LEU A 64 8.91 8.09 -11.09
N SER A 65 10.22 8.31 -10.93
CA SER A 65 11.22 7.99 -11.94
C SER A 65 11.37 6.47 -12.14
N PRO A 66 11.91 6.00 -13.29
CA PRO A 66 12.15 4.58 -13.52
C PRO A 66 13.01 3.92 -12.44
N VAL A 67 14.02 4.63 -11.93
CA VAL A 67 14.92 4.11 -10.89
C VAL A 67 14.19 3.91 -9.55
N GLU A 68 13.25 4.80 -9.22
CA GLU A 68 12.46 4.67 -8.00
C GLU A 68 11.46 3.52 -8.09
N ARG A 69 10.96 3.22 -9.29
CA ARG A 69 10.04 2.10 -9.52
C ARG A 69 10.69 0.74 -9.26
N GLU A 70 11.99 0.61 -9.53
CA GLU A 70 12.77 -0.61 -9.26
C GLU A 70 13.11 -0.79 -7.77
N ARG A 71 12.86 0.21 -6.91
CA ARG A 71 13.13 0.10 -5.48
C ARG A 71 12.13 -0.82 -4.80
N PHE A 72 12.63 -1.69 -3.94
CA PHE A 72 11.85 -2.53 -3.04
C PHE A 72 11.22 -1.68 -1.92
N CYS A 73 10.16 -0.95 -2.27
CA CYS A 73 9.52 0.06 -1.42
C CYS A 73 8.04 -0.23 -1.15
N CYS A 74 7.43 -1.18 -1.86
CA CYS A 74 6.02 -1.53 -1.70
C CYS A 74 5.84 -2.78 -0.85
N TYR A 75 4.91 -2.73 0.10
CA TYR A 75 4.54 -3.83 0.97
C TYR A 75 3.06 -4.15 0.76
N GLN A 76 2.76 -5.41 0.48
CA GLN A 76 1.38 -5.89 0.42
C GLN A 76 0.90 -6.24 1.84
N VAL A 77 -0.10 -5.53 2.34
CA VAL A 77 -0.64 -5.71 3.71
C VAL A 77 -1.93 -6.52 3.74
N ALA A 78 -2.62 -6.64 2.60
CA ALA A 78 -3.75 -7.53 2.40
C ALA A 78 -3.54 -8.38 1.14
N THR A 79 -3.97 -9.64 1.16
CA THR A 79 -3.88 -10.61 0.07
C THR A 79 -5.22 -10.82 -0.63
N GLY A 80 -6.32 -10.36 -0.02
CA GLY A 80 -7.69 -10.55 -0.48
C GLY A 80 -8.36 -11.81 0.04
N SER A 81 -7.73 -12.54 0.97
CA SER A 81 -8.31 -13.69 1.67
C SER A 81 -8.67 -13.40 3.13
N GLU A 82 -8.52 -12.16 3.57
CA GLU A 82 -8.84 -11.71 4.92
C GLU A 82 -10.34 -11.77 5.21
N SER A 83 -10.66 -12.04 6.47
CA SER A 83 -12.00 -11.85 7.02
C SER A 83 -12.36 -10.37 7.13
N GLU A 84 -13.65 -10.05 7.21
CA GLU A 84 -14.12 -8.66 7.43
C GLU A 84 -13.50 -8.03 8.68
N GLU A 85 -13.31 -8.81 9.74
CA GLU A 85 -12.70 -8.34 10.99
C GLU A 85 -11.23 -7.96 10.81
N GLU A 86 -10.48 -8.72 10.01
CA GLU A 86 -9.09 -8.43 9.68
C GLU A 86 -8.98 -7.20 8.78
N LEU A 87 -9.89 -7.06 7.80
CA LEU A 87 -9.98 -5.87 6.96
C LEU A 87 -10.30 -4.62 7.78
N GLN A 88 -11.23 -4.72 8.73
CA GLN A 88 -11.56 -3.60 9.62
C GLN A 88 -10.36 -3.21 10.48
N ARG A 89 -9.59 -4.18 11.00
CA ARG A 89 -8.36 -3.88 11.75
C ARG A 89 -7.34 -3.13 10.90
N LEU A 90 -7.23 -3.42 9.61
CA LEU A 90 -6.32 -2.70 8.72
C LEU A 90 -6.79 -1.25 8.51
N ILE A 91 -8.09 -1.02 8.36
CA ILE A 91 -8.68 0.34 8.27
C ILE A 91 -8.40 1.14 9.54
N ASP A 92 -8.52 0.51 10.71
CA ASP A 92 -8.39 1.18 12.01
C ASP A 92 -6.92 1.39 12.47
N MET A 93 -5.92 0.97 11.68
CA MET A 93 -4.50 1.11 12.02
C MET A 93 -3.94 2.50 11.77
#